data_AF-A0A7D4C612-F1
#
_entry.id   AF-A0A7D4C612-F1
#
_cell.length_a   1.000
_cell.length_b   1.000
_cell.length_c   1.000
_cell.angle_alpha   90.00
_cell.angle_beta   90.00
_cell.angle_gamma   90.00
#
_symmetry.space_group_name_H-M   'P 1'
#
loop_
_entity.id
_entity.type
_entity.pdbx_description
1 polymer ?
#
loop_
_entity_poly.entity_id
_entity_poly.type
_entity_poly.pdbx_seq_one_letter_code
_entity_poly.pdbx_strand_id
1 'polypeptide(L)'
;MLTFRLFCKNQDSELGKIYRAASRDCRLCPRKPTCVPKVKKQQYIRTAYAAHYRRTLTRQGRYIRRLRQRTIEPVFGTLLQHYGLRRVNQHAMS
;
A
#
# COMPACT_ATOMS: atom_id res chain seq x y z
N MET A 1 19.98 1.25 -12.67
CA MET A 1 19.45 0.92 -11.32
C MET A 1 18.37 1.93 -10.95
N LEU A 2 17.25 1.54 -10.32
CA LEU A 2 16.20 2.47 -9.90
C LEU A 2 16.50 2.97 -8.48
N THR A 3 16.57 4.28 -8.29
CA THR A 3 16.83 4.90 -6.98
C THR A 3 15.63 5.71 -6.52
N PHE A 4 15.46 5.83 -5.20
CA PHE A 4 14.44 6.69 -4.61
C PHE A 4 14.62 8.14 -5.07
N ARG A 5 13.50 8.82 -5.35
CA ARG A 5 13.50 10.24 -5.76
C ARG A 5 12.62 11.10 -4.89
N LEU A 6 11.36 10.72 -4.72
CA LEU A 6 10.36 11.57 -4.06
C LEU A 6 9.16 10.77 -3.59
N PHE A 7 8.35 11.42 -2.75
CA PHE A 7 7.02 10.95 -2.36
C PHE A 7 5.95 11.55 -3.25
N CYS A 8 4.91 10.79 -3.55
CA CYS A 8 3.71 11.25 -4.23
C CYS A 8 2.47 10.85 -3.43
N LYS A 9 1.38 11.60 -3.60
CA LYS A 9 0.05 11.18 -3.13
C LYS A 9 -0.78 10.76 -4.33
N ASN A 10 -1.51 9.66 -4.20
CA ASN A 10 -2.55 9.28 -5.17
C ASN A 10 -3.83 10.09 -4.94
N GLN A 11 -4.83 9.88 -5.81
CA GLN A 11 -6.16 10.50 -5.69
C GLN A 11 -6.81 10.18 -4.34
N ASP A 12 -6.58 8.97 -3.82
CA ASP A 12 -7.05 8.51 -2.51
C ASP A 12 -6.17 8.98 -1.33
N SER A 13 -5.31 9.99 -1.55
CA SER A 13 -4.33 10.51 -0.57
C SER A 13 -3.30 9.49 -0.06
N GLU A 14 -3.24 8.30 -0.64
CA GLU A 14 -2.24 7.29 -0.31
C GLU A 14 -0.81 7.75 -0.64
N LEU A 15 0.09 7.60 0.32
CA LEU A 15 1.50 7.98 0.16
C LEU A 15 2.27 6.91 -0.62
N GLY A 16 2.76 7.29 -1.81
CA GLY A 16 3.65 6.51 -2.65
C GLY A 16 5.10 7.00 -2.59
N LYS A 17 6.04 6.08 -2.74
CA LYS A 17 7.47 6.32 -2.97
C LYS A 17 7.76 6.09 -4.45
N ILE A 18 8.30 7.11 -5.10
CA ILE A 18 8.70 7.03 -6.49
C ILE A 18 10.19 6.66 -6.59
N TYR A 19 10.46 5.59 -7.35
CA TYR A 19 11.78 5.17 -7.76
C TYR A 19 11.93 5.44 -9.27
N ARG A 20 12.97 6.17 -9.68
CA ARG A 20 13.22 6.49 -11.11
C ARG A 20 14.69 6.30 -11.45
N ALA A 21 14.93 5.80 -12.66
CA ALA A 21 16.26 5.85 -13.26
C ALA A 21 16.69 7.30 -13.49
N ALA A 22 17.98 7.59 -13.38
CA ALA A 22 18.50 8.86 -13.88
C ALA A 22 18.35 8.92 -15.41
N SER A 23 18.26 10.13 -15.97
CA SER A 23 18.15 10.29 -17.42
C SER A 23 19.33 9.65 -18.15
N ARG A 24 20.54 9.80 -17.61
CA ARG A 24 21.78 9.21 -18.13
C ARG A 24 21.72 7.68 -18.18
N ASP A 25 21.32 7.05 -17.07
CA ASP A 25 21.20 5.59 -16.95
C ASP A 25 20.16 5.04 -17.92
N CYS A 26 19.07 5.79 -18.15
CA CYS A 26 18.01 5.38 -19.05
C CYS A 26 18.37 5.59 -20.54
N ARG A 27 19.30 6.50 -20.87
CA ARG A 27 19.84 6.65 -22.23
C ARG A 27 20.83 5.52 -22.57
N LEU A 28 21.68 5.17 -21.61
CA LEU A 28 22.69 4.11 -21.73
C LEU A 28 22.14 2.70 -21.43
N CYS A 29 20.81 2.54 -21.40
CA CYS A 29 20.20 1.27 -21.04
C CYS A 29 20.26 0.27 -22.22
N PRO A 30 20.85 -0.92 -22.06
CA PRO A 30 20.94 -1.91 -23.15
C PRO A 30 19.58 -2.45 -23.60
N ARG A 31 18.55 -2.35 -22.74
CA ARG A 31 17.17 -2.74 -23.05
C ARG A 31 16.31 -1.60 -23.61
N LYS A 32 16.91 -0.47 -23.98
CA LYS A 32 16.21 0.65 -24.65
C LYS A 32 15.38 0.22 -25.87
N PRO A 33 15.86 -0.64 -26.79
CA PRO A 33 15.07 -1.01 -27.98
C PRO A 33 13.78 -1.75 -27.64
N THR A 34 13.76 -2.51 -26.53
CA THR A 34 12.57 -3.22 -26.03
C THR A 34 11.81 -2.45 -24.94
N CYS A 35 12.22 -1.22 -24.64
CA CYS A 35 11.65 -0.43 -23.56
C CYS A 35 10.33 0.21 -24.01
N VAL A 36 9.44 0.50 -23.06
CA VAL A 36 8.14 1.12 -23.35
C VAL A 36 8.37 2.49 -24.04
N PRO A 37 7.89 2.69 -25.29
CA PRO A 37 8.33 3.81 -26.13
C PRO A 37 7.81 5.18 -25.68
N LYS A 38 6.70 5.22 -24.94
CA LYS A 38 6.06 6.48 -24.50
C LYS A 38 6.61 7.05 -23.17
N VAL A 39 7.51 6.33 -22.47
CA VAL A 39 8.00 6.78 -21.16
C VAL A 39 9.39 7.43 -21.24
N LYS A 40 9.48 8.67 -20.72
CA LYS A 40 10.74 9.44 -20.71
C LYS A 40 11.84 8.78 -19.87
N LYS A 41 11.46 8.14 -18.76
CA LYS A 41 12.36 7.44 -17.82
C LYS A 41 11.66 6.23 -17.24
N GLN A 42 12.40 5.16 -16.99
CA GLN A 42 11.88 4.03 -16.25
C GLN A 42 11.55 4.47 -14.81
N GLN A 43 10.31 4.26 -14.40
CA GLN A 43 9.77 4.64 -13.10
C GLN A 43 8.98 3.47 -12.52
N TYR A 44 9.07 3.33 -11.21
CA TYR A 44 8.23 2.43 -10.42
C TYR A 44 7.74 3.16 -9.17
N ILE A 45 6.46 2.98 -8.83
CA ILE A 45 5.84 3.55 -7.63
C ILE A 45 5.55 2.40 -6.66
N ARG A 46 5.96 2.56 -5.40
CA ARG A 46 5.66 1.65 -4.30
C ARG A 46 4.86 2.38 -3.24
N THR A 47 3.89 1.72 -2.64
CA THR A 47 3.24 2.29 -1.45
C THR A 47 4.28 2.51 -0.34
N ALA A 48 4.22 3.66 0.33
CA ALA A 48 5.13 3.98 1.43
C ALA A 48 4.97 2.98 2.59
N TYR A 49 3.78 2.39 2.72
CA TYR A 49 3.42 1.42 3.75
C TYR A 49 3.72 -0.04 3.39
N ALA A 50 4.41 -0.31 2.27
CA ALA A 50 4.68 -1.68 1.81
C ALA A 50 5.34 -2.57 2.88
N ALA A 51 6.21 -2.02 3.73
CA ALA A 51 6.82 -2.76 4.84
C ALA A 51 5.79 -3.18 5.90
N HIS A 52 4.84 -2.30 6.22
CA HIS A 52 3.77 -2.57 7.19
C HIS A 52 2.83 -3.65 6.66
N TYR A 53 2.43 -3.57 5.38
CA TYR A 53 1.64 -4.63 4.73
C TYR A 53 2.36 -5.98 4.72
N ARG A 54 3.67 -6.01 4.44
CA ARG A 54 4.43 -7.27 4.48
C ARG A 54 4.43 -7.90 5.86
N ARG A 55 4.50 -7.09 6.93
CA ARG A 55 4.44 -7.59 8.32
C ARG A 55 3.11 -8.25 8.64
N THR A 56 1.99 -7.69 8.17
CA THR A 56 0.66 -8.26 8.43
C THR A 56 0.40 -9.56 7.66
N LEU A 57 1.05 -9.75 6.50
CA LEU A 57 0.94 -10.96 5.70
C LEU A 57 1.63 -12.19 6.32
N THR A 58 2.58 -11.99 7.24
CA THR A 58 3.30 -13.08 7.91
C THR A 58 2.37 -13.92 8.81
N ARG A 59 2.74 -15.18 9.08
CA ARG A 59 1.97 -16.06 9.99
C ARG A 59 1.79 -15.41 11.37
N GLN A 60 2.85 -14.79 11.90
CA GLN A 60 2.81 -14.08 13.17
C GLN A 60 1.93 -12.83 13.09
N GLY A 61 2.03 -12.04 12.02
CA GLY A 61 1.18 -10.87 11.79
C GLY A 61 -0.31 -11.23 11.75
N ARG A 62 -0.66 -12.33 11.05
CA ARG A 62 -2.03 -12.86 11.03
C ARG A 62 -2.51 -13.37 12.38
N TYR A 63 -1.62 -13.97 13.17
CA TYR A 63 -1.94 -14.41 14.53
C TYR A 63 -2.22 -13.23 15.47
N ILE A 64 -1.31 -12.24 15.50
CA ILE A 64 -1.47 -11.04 16.32
C ILE A 64 -2.72 -10.25 15.90
N ARG A 65 -3.00 -10.15 14.61
CA ARG A 65 -4.24 -9.53 14.10
C ARG A 65 -5.48 -10.22 14.66
N ARG A 66 -5.55 -11.56 14.60
CA ARG A 66 -6.67 -12.33 15.15
C ARG A 66 -6.82 -12.16 16.65
N LEU A 67 -5.71 -12.13 17.40
CA LEU A 67 -5.75 -11.93 18.84
C LEU A 67 -6.32 -10.55 19.19
N ARG A 68 -5.85 -9.48 18.52
CA ARG A 68 -6.38 -8.12 18.71
C ARG A 68 -7.87 -8.04 18.37
N GLN A 69 -8.29 -8.65 17.26
CA GLN A 69 -9.70 -8.69 16.89
C GLN A 69 -10.54 -9.36 17.97
N ARG A 70 -10.12 -10.53 18.48
CA ARG A 70 -10.83 -11.25 19.56
C ARG A 70 -11.07 -10.43 20.83
N THR A 71 -10.15 -9.52 21.18
CA THR A 71 -10.31 -8.66 22.37
C THR A 71 -11.32 -7.55 22.16
N ILE A 72 -11.53 -7.11 20.91
CA ILE A 72 -12.42 -5.97 20.60
C ILE A 72 -13.79 -6.45 20.08
N GLU A 73 -13.87 -7.66 19.51
CA GLU A 73 -15.12 -8.34 19.10
C GLU A 73 -16.24 -8.35 20.16
N PRO A 74 -16.00 -8.62 21.47
CA PRO A 74 -17.09 -8.64 22.46
C PRO A 74 -17.77 -7.27 22.64
N VAL A 75 -17.02 -6.17 22.49
CA VAL A 75 -17.57 -4.82 22.57
C VAL A 75 -18.22 -4.41 21.25
N PHE A 76 -17.65 -4.83 20.12
CA PHE A 76 -18.27 -4.61 18.81
C PHE A 76 -19.59 -5.37 18.66
N GLY A 77 -19.70 -6.59 19.18
CA GLY A 77 -20.92 -7.39 19.14
C GLY A 77 -22.08 -6.72 19.88
N THR A 78 -21.82 -6.19 21.08
CA THR A 78 -22.84 -5.45 21.85
C THR A 78 -23.16 -4.10 21.22
N LEU A 79 -22.18 -3.37 20.68
CA LEU A 79 -22.39 -2.14 19.90
C LEU A 79 -23.27 -2.38 18.67
N LEU A 80 -23.02 -3.44 17.90
CA LEU A 80 -23.81 -3.76 16.72
C LEU A 80 -25.22 -4.22 17.09
N GLN A 81 -25.39 -5.00 18.16
CA GLN A 81 -26.66 -5.61 18.52
C GLN A 81 -27.56 -4.71 19.38
N HIS A 82 -27.01 -4.03 20.39
CA HIS A 82 -27.80 -3.20 21.32
C HIS A 82 -27.91 -1.74 20.89
N TYR A 83 -26.89 -1.18 20.22
CA TYR A 83 -26.89 0.23 19.81
C TYR A 83 -27.36 0.44 18.37
N GLY A 84 -27.92 -0.59 17.72
CA GLY A 84 -28.53 -0.45 16.38
C GLY A 84 -27.54 -0.18 15.24
N LEU A 85 -26.24 -0.34 15.46
CA LEU A 85 -25.18 0.00 14.50
C LEU A 85 -25.02 -1.02 13.35
N ARG A 86 -25.91 -2.01 13.22
CA ARG A 86 -25.91 -3.04 12.16
C ARG A 86 -25.91 -2.47 10.72
N ARG A 87 -26.35 -1.22 10.52
CA ARG A 87 -26.44 -0.56 9.20
C ARG A 87 -25.36 0.49 8.95
N VAL A 88 -24.37 0.65 9.85
CA VAL A 88 -23.25 1.57 9.60
C VAL A 88 -22.41 1.02 8.46
N ASN A 89 -22.35 1.76 7.36
CA ASN A 89 -21.74 1.33 6.11
C ASN A 89 -20.25 1.01 6.29
N GLN A 90 -19.89 -0.23 5.99
CA GLN A 90 -18.55 -0.80 6.06
C GLN A 90 -17.55 -0.10 5.12
N HIS A 91 -18.07 0.69 4.18
CA HIS A 91 -17.31 1.52 3.23
C HIS A 91 -16.52 2.68 3.88
N ALA A 92 -16.79 2.99 5.16
CA ALA A 92 -15.99 3.97 5.91
C ALA A 92 -14.75 3.35 6.59
N MET A 93 -14.62 2.02 6.59
CA MET A 93 -13.57 1.26 7.28
C MET A 93 -12.72 0.39 6.33
N SER A 94 -12.53 0.84 5.09
CA SER A 94 -11.69 0.19 4.08
C SER A 94 -10.73 1.18 3.44
#